data_AF-A0A356QRC3-F1
#
_entry.id   AF-A0A356QRC3-F1
#
_cell.length_a   1.000
_cell.length_b   1.000
_cell.length_c   1.000
_cell.angle_alpha   90.00
_cell.angle_beta   90.00
_cell.angle_gamma   90.00
#
_symmetry.space_group_name_H-M   'P 1'
#
loop_
_entity.id
_entity.type
_entity.pdbx_description
1 polymer ?
#
loop_
_entity_poly.entity_id
_entity_poly.type
_entity_poly.pdbx_seq_one_letter_code
_entity_poly.pdbx_strand_id
1 'polypeptide(L)' 'MQRFFILFLVILGGASLVGCQVDISGQTLPSAYYLQDDIQYFPAGPEFKLSKEAAALKAYKD' A
#
# COMPACT_ATOMS: atom_id res chain seq x y z
N MET A 1 -25.65 -24.37 -30.32
CA MET A 1 -26.16 -23.65 -29.14
C MET A 1 -25.43 -24.02 -27.85
N GLN A 2 -25.36 -25.29 -27.46
CA GLN A 2 -24.76 -25.73 -26.18
C GLN A 2 -23.28 -25.34 -26.00
N ARG A 3 -22.47 -25.38 -27.06
CA ARG A 3 -21.04 -24.97 -27.01
C ARG A 3 -20.85 -23.48 -26.71
N PHE A 4 -21.69 -22.62 -27.26
CA PHE A 4 -21.65 -21.17 -27.00
C PHE A 4 -22.11 -20.85 -25.58
N PHE A 5 -23.06 -21.61 -25.05
CA PHE A 5 -23.55 -21.45 -23.68
C PHE A 5 -22.47 -21.79 -22.63
N ILE A 6 -21.72 -22.87 -22.87
CA ILE A 6 -20.60 -23.25 -22.00
C ILE A 6 -19.49 -22.18 -22.04
N LEU A 7 -19.13 -21.68 -23.23
CA LEU A 7 -18.15 -20.61 -23.36
C LEU A 7 -18.57 -19.33 -22.63
N PHE A 8 -19.86 -18.97 -22.73
CA PHE A 8 -20.40 -17.81 -22.02
C PHE A 8 -20.30 -17.96 -20.50
N LEU A 9 -20.64 -19.13 -19.94
CA LEU A 9 -20.52 -19.40 -18.51
C LEU A 9 -19.07 -19.37 -18.01
N VAL A 10 -18.13 -19.88 -18.81
CA VAL A 10 -16.70 -19.85 -18.46
C VAL A 10 -16.17 -18.42 -18.43
N ILE A 11 -16.52 -17.60 -19.41
CA ILE A 11 -16.09 -16.19 -19.46
C ILE A 11 -16.69 -15.40 -18.29
N LEU A 12 -17.99 -15.58 -18.02
CA LEU A 12 -18.66 -14.87 -16.94
C LEU A 12 -18.13 -15.28 -15.56
N GLY A 13 -17.90 -16.57 -15.33
CA GLY A 13 -17.32 -17.09 -14.08
C GLY A 13 -15.84 -16.71 -13.89
N GLY A 14 -15.06 -16.69 -14.96
CA GLY A 14 -13.66 -16.25 -14.92
C GLY A 14 -13.53 -14.76 -14.58
N ALA A 15 -14.38 -13.91 -15.17
CA ALA A 15 -14.39 -12.47 -14.91
C ALA A 15 -14.77 -12.12 -13.45
N SER A 16 -15.58 -12.95 -12.77
CA SER A 16 -15.92 -12.74 -11.36
C SER A 16 -14.81 -13.12 -10.36
N LEU A 17 -13.79 -13.86 -10.80
CA LEU A 17 -12.69 -14.33 -9.94
C LEU A 17 -11.45 -13.43 -9.98
N VAL A 18 -11.41 -12.44 -10.87
CA VAL A 18 -10.33 -11.45 -10.96
C VAL A 18 -10.71 -10.18 -10.20
N GLY A 19 -9.86 -9.76 -9.27
CA GLY A 19 -9.96 -8.48 -8.58
C GLY A 19 -8.95 -7.45 -9.11
N CYS A 20 -9.25 -6.16 -8.96
CA CYS A 20 -8.27 -5.11 -9.19
C CYS A 20 -7.34 -4.99 -7.97
N GLN A 21 -6.18 -5.63 -8.04
CA GLN A 21 -5.11 -5.42 -7.08
C GLN A 21 -4.53 -4.02 -7.29
N VAL A 22 -4.49 -3.20 -6.24
CA VAL A 22 -4.01 -1.81 -6.30
C VAL A 22 -2.58 -1.76 -5.78
N ASP A 23 -1.68 -1.15 -6.57
CA ASP A 23 -0.32 -0.81 -6.16
C ASP A 23 -0.26 0.67 -5.81
N ILE A 24 0.23 1.00 -4.61
CA ILE A 24 0.45 2.37 -4.18
C ILE A 24 1.86 2.46 -3.61
N SER A 25 2.64 3.42 -4.10
CA SER A 25 4.03 3.63 -3.69
C SER A 25 4.93 2.39 -3.85
N GLY A 26 4.64 1.51 -4.82
CA GLY A 26 5.40 0.28 -5.05
C GLY A 26 5.10 -0.85 -4.06
N GLN A 27 4.01 -0.74 -3.29
CA GLN A 27 3.48 -1.82 -2.46
C GLN A 27 2.07 -2.19 -2.90
N THR A 28 1.83 -3.50 -3.03
CA THR A 28 0.50 -4.06 -3.13
C THR A 28 -0.10 -4.18 -1.75
N LEU A 29 -1.00 -3.25 -1.43
CA LEU A 29 -1.57 -3.12 -0.10
C LEU A 29 -2.65 -4.19 0.17
N PRO A 30 -2.75 -4.72 1.40
CA PRO A 30 -3.74 -5.75 1.75
C PRO A 30 -5.19 -5.26 1.68
N SER A 31 -5.41 -3.94 1.78
CA SER A 31 -6.74 -3.34 1.83
C SER A 31 -6.80 -2.02 1.05
N ALA A 32 -7.96 -1.72 0.49
CA ALA A 32 -8.24 -0.45 -0.19
C ALA A 32 -8.36 0.75 0.77
N TYR A 33 -8.43 0.48 2.08
CA TYR A 33 -8.63 1.47 3.14
C TYR A 33 -7.39 1.65 4.01
N TYR A 34 -6.19 1.31 3.52
CA TYR A 34 -4.94 1.33 4.29
C TYR A 34 -4.61 2.67 4.96
N LEU A 35 -5.14 3.80 4.45
CA LEU A 35 -4.99 5.12 5.06
C LEU A 35 -5.89 5.33 6.28
N GLN A 36 -6.98 4.58 6.37
CA GLN A 36 -7.93 4.57 7.48
C GLN A 36 -7.74 3.36 8.39
N ASP A 37 -6.91 2.40 8.00
CA ASP A 37 -6.65 1.20 8.79
C ASP A 37 -5.89 1.58 10.05
N ASP A 38 -6.45 1.19 11.18
CA ASP A 38 -6.01 1.68 12.47
C ASP A 38 -4.61 1.13 12.79
N ILE A 39 -3.68 2.04 13.10
CA ILE A 39 -2.34 1.79 13.64
C ILE A 39 -1.39 1.13 12.63
N GLN A 40 -0.87 1.94 11.71
CA GLN A 40 0.53 1.77 11.33
C GLN A 40 1.37 2.33 12.49
N TYR A 41 1.94 1.46 13.35
CA TYR A 41 2.78 1.90 14.46
C TYR A 41 3.98 2.71 13.93
N PHE A 42 3.94 4.02 14.12
CA PHE A 42 5.10 4.88 13.97
C PHE A 42 5.67 5.09 15.38
N PRO A 43 6.92 4.65 15.66
CA PRO A 43 7.53 4.97 16.94
C PRO A 43 7.53 6.48 17.13
N ALA A 44 7.39 6.93 18.38
CA ALA A 44 7.52 8.35 18.68
C ALA A 44 8.84 8.84 18.07
N GLY A 45 8.75 9.86 17.21
CA GLY A 45 9.94 10.49 16.65
C GLY A 45 10.81 11.07 17.77
N PRO A 46 12.05 11.48 17.46
CA PRO A 46 12.90 12.14 18.44
C PRO A 46 12.16 13.31 19.10
N GLU A 47 12.14 13.37 20.44
CA GLU A 47 11.48 14.47 21.17
C GLU A 47 12.05 15.83 20.75
N PHE A 48 13.31 15.84 20.35
CA PHE A 48 13.99 17.00 19.81
C PHE A 48 13.72 17.16 18.30
N LYS A 49 12.83 18.09 17.98
CA LYS A 49 12.39 18.42 16.61
C LYS A 49 13.53 18.84 15.67
N LEU A 50 14.62 19.38 16.21
CA LEU A 50 15.74 19.95 15.45
C LEU A 50 16.97 19.05 15.40
N SER A 51 16.77 17.73 15.46
CA SER A 51 17.87 16.75 15.50
C SER A 51 18.81 16.86 14.30
N LYS A 52 18.28 17.21 13.12
CA LYS A 52 19.08 17.40 11.89
C LYS A 52 19.96 18.64 11.99
N GLU A 53 19.42 19.74 12.50
CA GLU A 53 20.10 21.01 12.68
C GLU A 53 21.19 20.90 13.76
N ALA A 54 20.92 20.21 14.87
CA ALA A 54 21.93 19.96 15.89
C ALA A 54 23.06 19.05 15.39
N ALA A 55 22.73 18.02 14.59
CA ALA A 55 23.75 17.18 13.95
C ALA A 55 24.62 17.98 12.97
N ALA A 56 24.02 18.88 12.18
CA ALA A 56 24.74 19.76 11.26
C ALA A 56 25.67 20.74 12.01
N LEU A 57 25.19 21.36 13.10
CA LEU A 57 26.00 22.25 13.93
C LEU A 57 27.16 21.52 14.61
N LYS A 58 26.95 20.27 15.05
CA LYS A 58 28.01 19.44 15.61
C LYS A 58 29.08 19.13 14.56
N ALA A 59 28.67 18.66 13.38
CA ALA A 59 29.58 18.34 12.29
C ALA A 59 30.35 19.56 11.75
N TYR A 60 29.82 20.78 11.88
CA TYR A 60 30.54 22.01 11.53
C TYR A 60 31.60 22.41 12.58
N LYS A 61 31.39 22.00 13.83
CA LYS A 61 32.23 22.38 14.97
C LYS A 61 33.43 21.43 15.17
N ASP A 62 33.33 20.22 14.65
CA ASP A 62 34.40 19.22 14.56
C ASP A 62 35.32 19.51 13.36
#